data_AF-A0A7W1TG98-F1
#
_entry.id   AF-A0A7W1TG98-F1
#
_cell.length_a   1.000
_cell.length_b   1.000
_cell.length_c   1.000
_cell.angle_alpha   90.00
_cell.angle_beta   90.00
_cell.angle_gamma   90.00
#
_symmetry.space_group_name_H-M   'P 1'
#
loop_
_entity.id
_entity.type
_entity.pdbx_description
1 polymer ?
#
loop_
_entity_poly.entity_id
_entity_poly.type
_entity_poly.pdbx_seq_one_letter_code
_entity_poly.pdbx_strand_id
1 'polypeptide(L)' 'MSPHATGERAPLDLLLVEDDEVDVLAMRRALLQCALPHRLHVASDGQAALAVLRRRPVASGSRW' A
#
# COMPACT_ATOMS: atom_id res chain seq x y z
N MET A 1 13.11 17.98 -22.87
CA MET A 1 12.15 18.16 -21.76
C MET A 1 10.77 17.88 -22.31
N SER A 2 10.21 16.70 -22.02
CA SER A 2 8.88 16.34 -22.53
C SER A 2 7.79 16.92 -21.63
N PRO A 3 6.69 17.42 -22.20
CA PRO A 3 5.59 18.01 -21.44
C PRO A 3 4.84 16.89 -20.72
N HIS A 4 4.67 17.02 -19.40
CA HIS A 4 3.76 16.13 -18.67
C HIS A 4 2.34 16.51 -19.11
N ALA A 5 1.74 15.66 -19.94
CA ALA A 5 0.35 15.79 -20.36
C ALA A 5 -0.53 16.01 -19.12
N THR A 6 -1.49 16.92 -19.24
CA THR A 6 -2.56 17.16 -18.25
C THR A 6 -3.49 15.94 -18.23
N GLY A 7 -2.98 14.80 -17.74
CA GLY A 7 -3.72 13.55 -17.61
C GLY A 7 -4.33 13.44 -16.23
N GLU A 8 -5.53 12.87 -16.15
CA GLU A 8 -6.10 12.34 -14.90
C GLU A 8 -5.00 11.62 -14.12
N ARG A 9 -4.70 12.12 -12.91
CA ARG A 9 -3.72 11.48 -12.04
C ARG A 9 -4.32 10.15 -11.59
N ALA A 10 -3.82 9.06 -12.16
CA ALA A 10 -4.14 7.73 -11.68
C ALA A 10 -3.87 7.65 -10.15
N PRO A 11 -4.72 6.93 -9.38
CA PRO A 11 -4.51 6.79 -7.94
C PRO A 11 -3.11 6.24 -7.64
N LEU A 12 -2.46 6.74 -6.58
CA LEU A 12 -1.16 6.21 -6.15
C LEU A 12 -1.35 4.82 -5.54
N ASP A 13 -0.52 3.86 -5.94
CA ASP A 13 -0.40 2.58 -5.24
C ASP A 13 0.58 2.72 -4.07
N LEU A 14 0.10 2.50 -2.85
CA LEU A 14 0.86 2.57 -1.60
C LEU A 14 0.97 1.19 -0.97
N LEU A 15 2.15 0.83 -0.45
CA LEU A 15 2.38 -0.38 0.33
C LEU A 15 2.78 0.01 1.76
N LEU A 16 1.95 -0.38 2.74
CA LEU A 16 2.27 -0.34 4.16
C LEU A 16 2.75 -1.72 4.59
N VAL A 17 3.89 -1.79 5.27
CA VAL A 17 4.41 -3.02 5.87
C VAL A 17 4.39 -2.81 7.37
N GLU A 18 3.43 -3.44 8.06
CA GLU A 18 3.22 -3.28 9.49
C GLU A 18 2.50 -4.51 10.05
N ASP A 19 3.01 -5.09 11.14
CA ASP A 19 2.49 -6.30 11.77
C ASP A 19 1.48 -6.04 12.89
N ASP A 20 1.38 -4.79 13.37
CA ASP A 20 0.41 -4.37 14.37
C ASP A 20 -0.87 -3.77 13.75
N GLU A 21 -2.03 -4.33 14.13
CA GLU A 21 -3.33 -3.90 13.60
C GLU A 21 -3.73 -2.47 14.03
N VAL A 22 -3.29 -2.01 15.21
CA VAL A 22 -3.57 -0.66 15.71
C VAL A 22 -2.82 0.37 14.87
N ASP A 23 -1.56 0.09 14.52
CA ASP A 23 -0.75 0.96 13.67
C ASP A 23 -1.26 0.99 12.22
N VAL A 24 -1.68 -0.16 11.67
CA VAL A 24 -2.37 -0.22 10.37
C VAL A 24 -3.62 0.66 10.37
N LEU A 25 -4.42 0.60 11.43
CA LEU A 25 -5.64 1.40 11.54
C LEU A 25 -5.34 2.89 11.69
N ALA A 26 -4.31 3.25 12.46
CA ALA A 26 -3.84 4.63 12.59
C ALA A 26 -3.40 5.19 11.22
N MET A 27 -2.62 4.43 10.45
CA MET A 27 -2.18 4.83 9.13
C MET A 27 -3.34 4.98 8.14
N ARG A 28 -4.31 4.06 8.15
CA ARG A 28 -5.53 4.18 7.33
C ARG A 28 -6.29 5.47 7.63
N ARG A 29 -6.44 5.82 8.91
CA ARG A 29 -7.09 7.08 9.31
C ARG A 29 -6.31 8.30 8.84
N ALA A 30 -4.99 8.30 8.96
CA ALA A 30 -4.14 9.38 8.48
C ALA A 30 -4.25 9.56 6.95
N LEU A 31 -4.23 8.46 6.20
CA LEU A 31 -4.37 8.48 4.74
C LEU A 31 -5.76 8.94 4.27
N LEU A 32 -6.83 8.66 5.02
CA LEU A 32 -8.16 9.21 4.74
C LEU A 32 -8.21 10.74 4.86
N GLN A 33 -7.34 11.34 5.67
CA GLN A 33 -7.23 12.80 5.79
C GLN A 33 -6.40 13.41 4.65
N CYS A 34 -5.66 12.59 3.90
CA CYS A 34 -4.97 13.05 2.70
C CYS A 34 -5.98 13.13 1.54
N ALA A 35 -6.15 14.31 0.94
CA ALA A 35 -6.96 14.52 -0.26
C ALA A 35 -6.29 13.99 -1.55
N LEU A 36 -5.65 12.83 -1.46
CA LEU A 36 -4.92 12.22 -2.55
C LEU A 36 -5.50 10.81 -2.83
N PRO A 37 -6.08 10.58 -4.02
CA PRO A 37 -6.56 9.27 -4.42
C PRO A 37 -5.43 8.24 -4.36
N HIS A 38 -5.65 7.16 -3.61
CA HIS A 38 -4.66 6.10 -3.45
C HIS A 38 -5.31 4.73 -3.27
N ARG A 39 -4.53 3.68 -3.50
CA ARG A 39 -4.82 2.28 -3.17
C ARG A 39 -3.81 1.83 -2.14
N LEU A 40 -4.28 1.39 -0.99
CA LEU A 40 -3.41 0.93 0.09
C LEU A 40 -3.36 -0.59 0.11
N HIS A 41 -2.18 -1.14 -0.17
CA HIS A 41 -1.80 -2.51 0.11
C HIS A 41 -1.19 -2.59 1.51
N VAL A 42 -1.55 -3.62 2.28
CA VAL A 42 -0.99 -3.86 3.62
C VAL A 42 -0.34 -5.24 3.62
N ALA A 43 0.86 -5.32 4.17
CA ALA A 43 1.58 -6.55 4.41
C ALA A 43 2.00 -6.62 5.88
N SER A 44 1.79 -7.77 6.52
CA SER A 44 2.15 -7.99 7.93
C SER A 44 3.62 -8.31 8.14
N ASP A 45 4.39 -8.52 7.07
CA ASP A 45 5.81 -8.85 7.15
C ASP A 45 6.53 -8.59 5.82
N GLY A 46 7.85 -8.77 5.83
CA GLY A 46 8.69 -8.58 4.64
C GLY A 46 8.42 -9.57 3.50
N GLN A 47 8.02 -10.81 3.79
CA GLN A 47 7.72 -11.81 2.74
C GLN A 47 6.43 -11.44 2.01
N ALA A 48 5.39 -11.08 2.75
CA ALA A 48 4.15 -10.56 2.22
C ALA A 48 4.39 -9.27 1.42
N ALA A 49 5.22 -8.35 1.92
CA ALA A 49 5.58 -7.12 1.22
C ALA A 49 6.28 -7.40 -0.12
N LEU A 50 7.26 -8.31 -0.13
CA LEU A 50 7.94 -8.73 -1.36
C LEU A 50 6.98 -9.40 -2.35
N ALA A 51 5.96 -10.14 -1.89
CA ALA A 51 4.93 -10.69 -2.76
C ALA A 51 4.13 -9.57 -3.45
N VAL A 52 3.70 -8.54 -2.71
CA VAL A 52 3.03 -7.35 -3.28
C VAL A 52 3.91 -6.68 -4.34
N LEU A 53 5.17 -6.39 -4.02
CA LEU A 53 6.11 -5.72 -4.94
C LEU A 53 6.36 -6.52 -6.22
N ARG A 54 6.42 -7.85 -6.11
CA ARG A 54 6.61 -8.76 -7.25
C ARG A 54 5.33 -8.98 -8.07
N ARG A 55 4.21 -8.31 -7.72
CA ARG A 55 2.86 -8.56 -8.27
C ARG A 55 2.46 -10.05 -8.16
N ARG A 56 2.94 -10.73 -7.13
CA ARG A 56 2.58 -12.11 -6.81
C ARG A 56 1.47 -12.11 -5.78
N PRO A 57 0.55 -13.09 -5.79
CA PRO A 57 -0.41 -13.23 -4.71
C PRO A 57 0.34 -13.37 -3.37
N VAL A 58 -0.04 -12.55 -2.38
CA VAL A 58 0.40 -12.71 -0.99
C VAL A 58 -0.06 -14.09 -0.53
N ALA A 59 0.88 -14.96 -0.20
CA ALA A 59 0.57 -16.20 0.48
C ALA A 59 0.07 -15.84 1.88
N SER A 60 -1.19 -16.16 2.18
CA SER A 60 -1.75 -15.96 3.51
C SER A 60 -1.10 -16.95 4.48
N GLY A 61 -0.35 -16.42 5.45
CA GLY A 61 -0.10 -17.04 6.75
C GLY A 61 0.98 -18.12 6.82
N SER A 62 2.12 -17.78 7.40
CA SER A 62 2.94 -18.76 8.13
C SER A 62 2.58 -18.71 9.61
N ARG A 63 1.83 -19.73 10.02
CA ARG A 63 1.47 -20.07 11.40
C ARG A 63 2.75 -20.39 12.19
N TRP A 64 3.06 -19.59 13.20
CA TRP A 64 3.94 -19.95 14.31
C TRP A 64 3.30 -19.47 15.61
#